data_AF-A0A550D335-F1
#
_entry.id   AF-A0A550D335-F1
#
_cell.length_a   1.000
_cell.length_b   1.000
_cell.length_c   1.000
_cell.angle_alpha   90.00
_cell.angle_beta   90.00
_cell.angle_gamma   90.00
#
_symmetry.space_group_name_H-M   'P 1'
#
loop_
_entity.id
_entity.type
_entity.pdbx_description
1 polymer ?
#
loop_
_entity_poly.entity_id
_entity_poly.type
_entity_poly.pdbx_seq_one_letter_code
_entity_poly.pdbx_strand_id
1 'polypeptide(L)'
;WSLSEVSKRMVLNEEDEIPGVYEVIVDPNKCVLCGVCVRSCQMLVFDMKNNPETSNLYYDLSYCIGSQRCVRNCPEKAVYVKGFVKIKDLGKKLVVTSRIVKCRYCGKPLDSFRIKSRVGEMLSSLGIQDLEDYTDVCNECKQKILTKRWIEKVLMKK
;
A
#
# COMPACT_ATOMS: atom_id res chain seq x y z
N TRP A 1 -21.71 19.67 12.73
CA TRP A 1 -22.60 18.56 13.15
C TRP A 1 -22.10 17.26 12.55
N SER A 2 -21.97 16.23 13.37
CA SER A 2 -21.51 14.89 12.94
C SER A 2 -22.70 14.04 12.50
N LEU A 3 -22.54 13.24 11.44
CA LEU A 3 -23.56 12.27 10.98
C LEU A 3 -24.03 11.32 12.10
N SER A 4 -23.19 11.09 13.12
CA SER A 4 -23.53 10.27 14.30
C SER A 4 -24.62 10.88 15.21
N GLU A 5 -24.87 12.18 15.15
CA GLU A 5 -25.96 12.82 15.89
C GLU A 5 -27.26 12.87 15.09
N VAL A 6 -27.17 12.90 13.76
CA VAL A 6 -28.32 12.94 12.85
C VAL A 6 -29.03 11.58 12.79
N SER A 7 -28.27 10.48 12.82
CA SER A 7 -28.83 9.11 12.79
C SER A 7 -29.72 8.77 13.99
N LYS A 8 -29.62 9.52 15.09
CA LYS A 8 -30.51 9.36 16.27
C LYS A 8 -31.87 10.04 16.09
N ARG A 9 -32.03 10.91 15.09
CA ARG A 9 -33.24 11.74 14.89
C ARG A 9 -33.92 11.54 13.54
N MET A 10 -33.25 10.91 12.57
CA MET A 10 -33.79 10.61 11.24
C MET A 10 -33.38 9.21 10.78
N VAL A 11 -34.31 8.52 10.10
CA VAL A 11 -34.02 7.28 9.37
C VAL A 11 -33.22 7.67 8.14
N LEU A 12 -31.92 7.40 8.16
CA LEU A 12 -31.06 7.58 6.99
C LEU A 12 -31.27 6.38 6.07
N ASN A 13 -31.56 6.64 4.79
CA ASN A 13 -31.57 5.59 3.78
C ASN A 13 -30.13 5.27 3.37
N GLU A 14 -29.72 4.02 3.57
CA GLU A 14 -28.36 3.55 3.35
C GLU A 14 -27.85 3.71 1.91
N GLU A 15 -28.76 3.78 0.95
CA GLU A 15 -28.46 3.96 -0.47
C GLU A 15 -28.31 5.42 -0.90
N ASP A 16 -28.63 6.38 -0.03
CA ASP A 16 -28.51 7.79 -0.35
C ASP A 16 -27.03 8.19 -0.52
N GLU A 17 -26.78 9.04 -1.51
CA GLU A 17 -25.48 9.60 -1.79
C GLU A 17 -25.23 10.88 -0.98
N ILE A 18 -23.99 11.09 -0.54
CA ILE A 18 -23.60 12.27 0.24
C ILE A 18 -22.89 13.28 -0.66
N PRO A 19 -23.52 14.44 -0.97
CA PRO A 19 -22.91 15.45 -1.81
C PRO A 19 -21.56 15.92 -1.26
N GLY A 20 -20.55 15.99 -2.13
CA GLY A 20 -19.21 16.46 -1.79
C GLY A 20 -18.28 15.42 -1.15
N VAL A 21 -18.79 14.21 -0.87
CA VAL A 21 -17.97 13.08 -0.41
C VAL A 21 -17.94 12.01 -1.50
N TYR A 22 -16.75 11.65 -1.97
CA TYR A 22 -16.58 10.81 -3.16
C TYR A 22 -16.24 9.36 -2.82
N GLU A 23 -16.84 8.44 -3.56
CA GLU A 23 -16.53 7.02 -3.47
C GLU A 23 -15.15 6.73 -4.09
N VAL A 24 -14.34 5.93 -3.40
CA VAL A 24 -13.05 5.44 -3.92
C VAL A 24 -13.08 3.92 -3.93
N ILE A 25 -12.68 3.34 -5.06
CA ILE A 25 -12.57 1.89 -5.24
C ILE A 25 -11.12 1.53 -5.46
N VAL A 26 -10.66 0.48 -4.79
CA VAL A 26 -9.33 -0.10 -5.03
C VAL A 26 -9.52 -1.52 -5.52
N ASP A 27 -8.92 -1.83 -6.66
CA ASP A 27 -8.88 -3.18 -7.20
C ASP A 27 -7.87 -4.02 -6.41
N PRO A 28 -8.32 -5.01 -5.63
CA PRO A 28 -7.45 -5.84 -4.81
C PRO A 28 -6.59 -6.79 -5.65
N ASN A 29 -6.82 -6.96 -6.95
CA ASN A 29 -5.98 -7.78 -7.82
C ASN A 29 -4.80 -6.99 -8.38
N LYS A 30 -4.96 -5.66 -8.55
CA LYS A 30 -3.90 -4.77 -9.05
C LYS A 30 -3.08 -4.09 -7.94
N CYS A 31 -3.68 -3.88 -6.78
CA CYS A 31 -3.00 -3.17 -5.69
C CYS A 31 -1.82 -3.99 -5.15
N VAL A 32 -0.62 -3.40 -5.17
CA VAL A 32 0.62 -4.02 -4.67
C VAL A 32 1.03 -3.54 -3.27
N LEU A 33 0.19 -2.77 -2.58
CA LEU A 33 0.49 -2.21 -1.25
C LEU A 33 1.75 -1.30 -1.20
N CYS A 34 2.02 -0.53 -2.26
CA CYS A 34 3.18 0.40 -2.30
C CYS A 34 3.03 1.66 -1.43
N GLY A 35 1.84 1.91 -0.87
CA GLY A 35 1.55 3.05 -0.01
C GLY A 35 1.55 4.43 -0.69
N VAL A 36 1.59 4.51 -2.02
CA VAL A 36 1.57 5.80 -2.74
C VAL A 36 0.28 6.57 -2.46
N CYS A 37 -0.87 5.88 -2.40
CA CYS A 37 -2.16 6.51 -2.09
C CYS A 37 -2.15 7.21 -0.71
N VAL A 38 -1.61 6.53 0.32
CA VAL A 38 -1.43 7.06 1.68
C VAL A 38 -0.61 8.34 1.66
N ARG A 39 0.55 8.35 1.00
CA ARG A 39 1.43 9.53 0.93
C ARG A 39 0.85 10.68 0.11
N SER A 40 0.04 10.38 -0.90
CA SER A 40 -0.51 11.38 -1.82
C SER A 40 -1.79 12.07 -1.33
N CYS A 41 -2.50 11.47 -0.37
CA CYS A 41 -3.80 11.94 0.09
C CYS A 41 -3.66 12.94 1.23
N GLN A 42 -3.94 14.21 0.97
CA GLN A 42 -3.92 15.27 2.00
C GLN A 42 -5.04 15.12 3.04
N MET A 43 -6.13 14.43 2.69
CA MET A 43 -7.25 14.17 3.57
C MET A 43 -7.08 12.91 4.43
N LEU A 44 -5.93 12.22 4.30
CA LEU A 44 -5.61 10.99 5.06
C LEU A 44 -6.69 9.90 4.93
N VAL A 45 -7.36 9.84 3.77
CA VAL A 45 -8.39 8.83 3.46
C VAL A 45 -7.82 7.42 3.52
N PHE A 46 -6.55 7.23 3.14
CA PHE A 46 -5.90 5.93 3.16
C PHE A 46 -5.00 5.78 4.38
N ASP A 47 -5.04 4.60 4.99
CA ASP A 47 -4.22 4.23 6.14
C ASP A 47 -3.61 2.85 5.89
N MET A 48 -2.33 2.67 6.22
CA MET A 48 -1.64 1.40 6.03
C MET A 48 -1.08 0.92 7.35
N LYS A 49 -1.56 -0.24 7.79
CA LYS A 49 -1.14 -0.86 9.04
C LYS A 49 -0.35 -2.12 8.76
N ASN A 50 0.91 -2.09 9.17
CA ASN A 50 1.83 -3.21 9.02
C ASN A 50 2.11 -3.79 10.42
N ASN A 51 2.07 -5.11 10.52
CA ASN A 51 2.58 -5.87 11.64
C ASN A 51 3.62 -6.90 11.12
N PRO A 52 4.30 -7.67 11.99
CA PRO A 52 5.33 -8.61 11.53
C PRO A 52 4.87 -9.70 10.55
N GLU A 53 3.57 -9.93 10.41
CA GLU A 53 2.99 -11.00 9.59
C GLU A 53 2.20 -10.50 8.38
N THR A 54 1.55 -9.33 8.50
CA THR A 54 0.61 -8.82 7.51
C THR A 54 0.76 -7.31 7.29
N SER A 55 0.50 -6.89 6.06
CA SER A 55 0.34 -5.51 5.64
C SER A 55 -1.09 -5.32 5.17
N ASN A 56 -1.76 -4.32 5.73
CA ASN A 56 -3.18 -4.07 5.52
C ASN A 56 -3.39 -2.62 5.07
N LEU A 57 -4.04 -2.44 3.91
CA LEU A 57 -4.50 -1.14 3.44
C LEU A 57 -5.96 -0.94 3.83
N TYR A 58 -6.21 0.15 4.54
CA TYR A 58 -7.53 0.65 4.87
C TYR A 58 -7.81 1.95 4.11
N TYR A 59 -9.09 2.26 3.98
CA TYR A 59 -9.52 3.62 3.72
C TYR A 59 -10.57 4.08 4.73
N ASP A 60 -10.87 5.38 4.76
CA ASP A 60 -12.05 5.96 5.39
C ASP A 60 -12.61 7.03 4.43
N LEU A 61 -13.73 6.70 3.78
CA LEU A 61 -14.29 7.55 2.72
C LEU A 61 -14.94 8.83 3.25
N SER A 62 -15.12 8.96 4.57
CA SER A 62 -15.78 10.11 5.21
C SER A 62 -15.10 11.46 4.91
N TYR A 63 -13.84 11.43 4.49
CA TYR A 63 -13.03 12.62 4.22
C TYR A 63 -12.67 12.80 2.74
N CYS A 64 -13.18 11.95 1.85
CA CYS A 64 -12.77 11.96 0.45
C CYS A 64 -13.41 13.11 -0.33
N ILE A 65 -12.60 14.10 -0.71
CA ILE A 65 -13.03 15.25 -1.52
C ILE A 65 -12.92 15.04 -3.04
N GLY A 66 -12.59 13.83 -3.51
CA GLY A 66 -12.52 13.54 -4.95
C GLY A 66 -11.35 14.19 -5.71
N SER A 67 -10.24 14.54 -5.04
CA SER A 67 -9.07 15.18 -5.70
C SER A 67 -8.36 14.33 -6.77
N GLN A 68 -8.65 13.02 -6.81
CA GLN A 68 -8.11 12.03 -7.75
C GLN A 68 -6.58 11.89 -7.75
N ARG A 69 -5.87 12.39 -6.74
CA ARG A 69 -4.41 12.23 -6.62
C ARG A 69 -4.00 10.77 -6.49
N CYS A 70 -4.76 9.98 -5.72
CA CYS A 70 -4.55 8.55 -5.58
C CYS A 70 -4.69 7.80 -6.91
N VAL A 71 -5.61 8.22 -7.77
CA VAL A 71 -5.81 7.65 -9.12
C VAL A 71 -4.61 7.97 -10.00
N ARG A 72 -4.23 9.25 -10.10
CA ARG A 72 -3.12 9.70 -10.96
C ARG A 72 -1.77 9.11 -10.58
N ASN A 73 -1.52 8.94 -9.28
CA ASN A 73 -0.22 8.51 -8.77
C ASN A 73 -0.11 6.98 -8.60
N CYS A 74 -1.18 6.21 -8.81
CA CYS A 74 -1.11 4.77 -8.65
C CYS A 74 -0.38 4.13 -9.85
N PRO A 75 0.83 3.57 -9.67
CA PRO A 75 1.59 2.99 -10.78
C PRO A 75 0.89 1.76 -11.39
N GLU A 76 0.16 1.01 -10.57
CA GLU A 76 -0.58 -0.19 -10.98
C GLU A 76 -2.00 0.12 -11.48
N LYS A 77 -2.40 1.40 -11.51
CA LYS A 77 -3.76 1.84 -11.89
C LYS A 77 -4.85 1.07 -11.13
N ALA A 78 -4.60 0.82 -9.84
CA ALA A 78 -5.48 0.04 -8.98
C ALA A 78 -6.58 0.86 -8.31
N VAL A 79 -6.53 2.20 -8.37
CA VAL A 79 -7.45 3.08 -7.64
C VAL A 79 -8.34 3.85 -8.62
N TYR A 80 -9.62 3.94 -8.30
CA TYR A 80 -10.64 4.66 -9.07
C TYR A 80 -11.45 5.55 -8.13
N VAL A 81 -11.89 6.70 -8.62
CA VAL A 81 -12.86 7.57 -7.92
C VAL A 81 -14.15 7.53 -8.72
N LYS A 82 -15.26 7.23 -8.05
CA LYS A 82 -16.61 7.27 -8.63
C LYS A 82 -17.32 8.57 -8.20
N GLY A 83 -18.63 8.63 -8.39
CA GLY A 83 -19.49 9.71 -7.92
C GLY A 83 -19.49 9.84 -6.40
N PHE A 84 -20.64 10.22 -5.86
CA PHE A 84 -20.75 10.42 -4.42
C PHE A 84 -20.83 9.10 -3.66
N VAL A 85 -20.28 9.07 -2.46
CA VAL A 85 -20.32 7.89 -1.59
C VAL A 85 -21.73 7.69 -1.06
N LYS A 86 -22.14 6.42 -0.96
CA LYS A 86 -23.38 6.03 -0.30
C LYS A 86 -23.19 6.00 1.21
N ILE A 87 -24.25 6.26 1.97
CA ILE A 87 -24.21 6.25 3.44
C ILE A 87 -23.67 4.91 3.99
N LYS A 88 -24.06 3.77 3.42
CA LYS A 88 -23.56 2.43 3.82
C LYS A 88 -22.05 2.21 3.60
N ASP A 89 -21.45 3.02 2.73
CA ASP A 89 -20.06 2.90 2.34
C ASP A 89 -19.13 3.84 3.10
N LEU A 90 -19.69 4.68 3.98
CA LEU A 90 -18.93 5.51 4.89
C LEU A 90 -18.12 4.71 5.92
N GLY A 91 -17.10 5.39 6.43
CA GLY A 91 -16.26 4.89 7.50
C GLY A 91 -15.11 4.02 7.03
N LYS A 92 -14.43 3.44 8.01
CA LYS A 92 -13.18 2.72 7.80
C LYS A 92 -13.43 1.29 7.31
N LYS A 93 -12.87 0.91 6.16
CA LYS A 93 -12.89 -0.50 5.68
C LYS A 93 -11.49 -1.00 5.34
N LEU A 94 -11.27 -2.30 5.54
CA LEU A 94 -10.09 -3.02 5.07
C LEU A 94 -10.27 -3.32 3.58
N VAL A 95 -9.28 -2.96 2.78
CA VAL A 95 -9.37 -2.97 1.32
C VAL A 95 -8.49 -4.05 0.71
N VAL A 96 -7.23 -4.14 1.16
CA VAL A 96 -6.26 -5.12 0.66
C VAL A 96 -5.41 -5.62 1.82
N THR A 97 -5.17 -6.92 1.86
CA THR A 97 -4.23 -7.55 2.79
C THR A 97 -3.18 -8.37 2.04
N SER A 98 -1.99 -8.46 2.63
CA SER A 98 -0.91 -9.34 2.17
C SER A 98 -0.07 -9.78 3.34
N ARG A 99 0.47 -11.00 3.25
CA ARG A 99 1.56 -11.43 4.14
C ARG A 99 2.81 -10.57 3.96
N ILE A 100 3.57 -10.43 5.04
CA ILE A 100 4.90 -9.82 5.05
C ILE A 100 5.96 -10.89 4.75
N VAL A 101 6.92 -10.52 3.91
CA VAL A 101 8.12 -11.31 3.64
C VAL A 101 9.19 -10.95 4.67
N LYS A 102 9.95 -11.94 5.11
CA LYS A 102 11.05 -11.76 6.07
C LYS A 102 12.38 -11.77 5.34
N CYS A 103 13.36 -11.06 5.87
CA CYS A 103 14.71 -11.05 5.37
C CYS A 103 15.32 -12.46 5.45
N ARG A 104 15.90 -12.96 4.36
CA ARG A 104 16.55 -14.28 4.28
C ARG A 104 17.67 -14.46 5.30
N TYR A 105 18.36 -13.38 5.67
CA TYR A 105 19.53 -13.45 6.54
C TYR A 105 19.22 -13.20 8.02
N CYS A 106 18.41 -12.19 8.35
CA CYS A 106 18.16 -11.81 9.74
C CYS A 106 16.74 -12.10 10.22
N GLY A 107 15.84 -12.54 9.35
CA GLY A 107 14.44 -12.84 9.69
C GLY A 107 13.58 -11.60 10.00
N LYS A 108 14.14 -10.39 9.98
CA LYS A 108 13.37 -9.15 10.19
C LYS A 108 12.26 -9.01 9.14
N PRO A 109 11.07 -8.51 9.51
CA PRO A 109 10.03 -8.13 8.56
C PRO A 109 10.57 -7.13 7.52
N LEU A 110 10.32 -7.39 6.23
CA LEU A 110 10.70 -6.51 5.13
C LEU A 110 9.51 -5.66 4.68
N ASP A 111 8.67 -6.25 3.84
CA ASP A 111 7.52 -5.59 3.23
C ASP A 111 6.53 -6.66 2.76
N SER A 112 5.40 -6.22 2.21
CA SER A 112 4.37 -7.09 1.67
C SER A 112 4.90 -7.97 0.53
N PHE A 113 4.40 -9.20 0.46
CA PHE A 113 4.71 -10.11 -0.65
C PHE A 113 4.35 -9.51 -2.01
N ARG A 114 3.27 -8.71 -2.08
CA ARG A 114 2.81 -8.08 -3.32
C ARG A 114 3.81 -7.07 -3.88
N ILE A 115 4.33 -6.15 -3.05
CA ILE A 115 5.33 -5.18 -3.54
C ILE A 115 6.64 -5.89 -3.89
N LYS A 116 7.02 -6.91 -3.11
CA LYS A 116 8.19 -7.75 -3.36
C LYS A 116 8.13 -8.43 -4.74
N SER A 117 6.99 -9.05 -5.06
CA SER A 117 6.75 -9.67 -6.37
C SER A 117 6.87 -8.66 -7.50
N ARG A 118 6.25 -7.49 -7.33
CA ARG A 118 6.24 -6.44 -8.34
C ARG A 118 7.62 -5.86 -8.61
N VAL A 119 8.39 -5.59 -7.56
CA VAL A 119 9.78 -5.13 -7.68
C VAL A 119 10.65 -6.22 -8.32
N GLY A 120 10.42 -7.49 -8.00
CA GLY A 120 11.08 -8.61 -8.68
C GLY A 120 10.85 -8.60 -10.19
N GLU A 121 9.59 -8.51 -10.63
CA GLU A 121 9.24 -8.38 -12.06
C GLU A 121 9.90 -7.17 -12.73
N MET A 122 9.95 -6.03 -12.03
CA MET A 122 10.57 -4.81 -12.53
C MET A 122 12.09 -4.93 -12.68
N LEU A 123 12.77 -5.60 -11.74
CA LEU A 123 14.20 -5.84 -11.83
C LEU A 123 14.52 -6.87 -12.92
N SER A 124 13.68 -7.90 -13.09
CA SER A 124 13.81 -8.88 -14.18
C SER A 124 13.72 -8.23 -15.55
N SER A 125 12.78 -7.30 -15.74
CA SER A 125 12.62 -6.59 -17.02
C SER A 125 13.81 -5.68 -17.35
N LEU A 126 14.62 -5.31 -16.35
CA LEU A 126 15.87 -4.58 -16.50
C LEU A 126 17.11 -5.48 -16.70
N GLY A 127 16.92 -6.81 -16.76
CA GLY A 127 18.00 -7.78 -16.98
C GLY A 127 18.81 -8.13 -15.74
N ILE A 128 18.33 -7.81 -14.54
CA ILE A 128 19.00 -8.16 -13.28
C ILE A 128 18.65 -9.60 -12.92
N GLN A 129 19.68 -10.47 -12.80
CA GLN A 129 19.49 -11.90 -12.57
C GLN A 129 19.42 -12.26 -11.06
N ASP A 130 20.14 -11.54 -10.20
CA ASP A 130 20.24 -11.84 -8.77
C ASP A 130 19.09 -11.24 -7.93
N LEU A 131 17.85 -11.44 -8.34
CA LEU A 131 16.66 -10.77 -7.76
C LEU A 131 16.54 -10.96 -6.25
N GLU A 132 16.78 -12.18 -5.76
CA GLU A 132 16.66 -12.53 -4.34
C GLU A 132 17.56 -11.65 -3.45
N ASP A 133 18.76 -11.30 -3.92
CA ASP A 133 19.68 -10.42 -3.21
C ASP A 133 19.12 -9.00 -3.06
N TYR A 134 18.22 -8.59 -3.97
CA TYR A 134 17.56 -7.28 -3.95
C TYR A 134 16.19 -7.31 -3.28
N THR A 135 15.42 -8.38 -3.42
CA THR A 135 14.01 -8.39 -2.98
C THR A 135 13.80 -9.09 -1.63
N ASP A 136 14.73 -9.95 -1.20
CA ASP A 136 14.54 -10.83 -0.03
C ASP A 136 15.49 -10.46 1.13
N VAL A 137 16.15 -9.31 1.02
CA VAL A 137 17.19 -8.85 1.95
C VAL A 137 16.89 -7.45 2.46
N CYS A 138 17.01 -7.23 3.77
CA CYS A 138 16.82 -5.91 4.37
C CYS A 138 17.99 -4.98 4.04
N ASN A 139 17.77 -3.66 4.11
CA ASN A 139 18.81 -2.67 3.82
C ASN A 139 20.10 -2.88 4.65
N GLU A 140 19.96 -3.25 5.93
CA GLU A 140 21.10 -3.55 6.80
C GLU A 140 21.90 -4.77 6.31
N CYS A 141 21.22 -5.87 5.97
CA CYS A 141 21.88 -7.08 5.48
C CYS A 141 22.49 -6.87 4.10
N LYS A 142 21.82 -6.10 3.22
CA LYS A 142 22.37 -5.72 1.91
C LYS A 142 23.71 -5.00 2.07
N GLN A 143 23.78 -4.00 2.94
CA GLN A 143 25.03 -3.27 3.18
C GLN A 143 26.14 -4.20 3.68
N LYS A 144 25.86 -5.08 4.65
CA LYS A 144 26.86 -6.04 5.17
C LYS A 144 27.38 -6.98 4.09
N ILE A 145 26.50 -7.51 3.24
CA ILE A 145 26.85 -8.48 2.19
C ILE A 145 27.62 -7.80 1.06
N LEU A 146 27.18 -6.62 0.61
CA LEU A 146 27.88 -5.85 -0.42
C LEU A 146 29.29 -5.48 0.05
N THR A 147 29.44 -5.04 1.30
CA THR A 147 30.75 -4.76 1.89
C THR A 147 31.61 -6.02 1.97
N LYS A 148 31.05 -7.16 2.41
CA LYS A 148 31.77 -8.44 2.44
C LYS A 148 32.27 -8.84 1.05
N ARG A 149 31.39 -8.84 0.03
CA ARG A 149 31.74 -9.16 -1.36
C ARG A 149 32.83 -8.24 -1.90
N TRP A 150 32.76 -6.94 -1.58
CA TRP A 150 33.78 -5.98 -1.98
C TRP A 150 35.14 -6.26 -1.31
N ILE A 151 35.15 -6.52 0.01
CA ILE A 151 36.37 -6.87 0.75
C ILE A 151 36.99 -8.15 0.17
N GLU A 152 36.20 -9.21 -0.05
CA GLU A 152 36.68 -10.46 -0.64
C GLU A 152 37.29 -10.22 -2.03
N LYS A 153 36.64 -9.42 -2.88
CA LYS A 153 37.16 -9.09 -4.22
C LYS A 153 38.45 -8.25 -4.18
N VAL A 154 38.62 -7.40 -3.18
CA VAL A 154 39.83 -6.55 -3.02
C VAL A 154 40.97 -7.34 -2.40
N LEU A 155 40.70 -8.15 -1.38
CA LEU A 155 41.72 -8.91 -0.64
C LEU A 155 42.16 -10.19 -1.37
N MET A 156 41.27 -10.87 -2.12
CA MET A 156 41.60 -12.06 -2.90
C MET A 156 42.21 -11.74 -4.28
N LYS A 157 42.43 -10.46 -4.60
CA LYS A 157 43.19 -9.99 -5.77
C LYS A 157 44.66 -9.70 -5.47
N LYS A 158 45.12 -10.01 -4.25
CA LYS A 158 46.53 -10.18 -3.90
C LYS A 158 46.87 -11.66 -3.89
#